data_AF-S7Q815-F1
#
_entry.id   AF-S7Q815-F1
#
_cell.length_a   1.000
_cell.length_b   1.000
_cell.length_c   1.000
_cell.angle_alpha   90.00
_cell.angle_beta   90.00
_cell.angle_gamma   90.00
#
_symmetry.space_group_name_H-M   'P 1'
#
loop_
_entity.id
_entity.type
_entity.pdbx_description
1 polymer ?
#
loop_
_entity_poly.entity_id
_entity_poly.type
_entity_poly.pdbx_seq_one_letter_code
_entity_poly.pdbx_strand_id
1 'polypeptide(L)'
;MVPSGLADPAFAYAISKADFCPIPRGRSFVSKEEGTELSDVWNGFVDEYIAQGSDERPRVEIERAAKINTHCGALFRVCEGPSCGKLEGRDVERLSLCSKCKIAVYCSRTCQAASWKEHKEQCSSGSRVEQMLPSQAAIQEHVFPALWKDALNLTHHVLSKAPEK
;
A
#
# COMPACT_ATOMS: atom_id res chain seq x y z
N MET A 1 -3.68 -6.45 -10.35
CA MET A 1 -4.58 -5.85 -11.36
C MET A 1 -5.86 -5.52 -10.61
N VAL A 2 -6.31 -4.27 -10.61
CA VAL A 2 -7.55 -3.88 -9.91
C VAL A 2 -8.72 -4.42 -10.76
N PRO A 3 -9.59 -5.31 -10.25
CA PRO A 3 -10.55 -6.05 -11.06
C PRO A 3 -11.62 -5.19 -11.74
N SER A 4 -11.92 -4.00 -11.22
CA SER A 4 -12.78 -2.98 -11.83
C SER A 4 -12.66 -1.69 -11.03
N GLY A 5 -12.63 -0.52 -11.68
CA GLY A 5 -12.53 0.77 -11.00
C GLY A 5 -11.13 1.14 -10.49
N LEU A 6 -11.06 2.15 -9.61
CA LEU A 6 -9.81 2.74 -9.11
C LEU A 6 -9.15 1.91 -8.00
N ALA A 7 -9.94 1.17 -7.23
CA ALA A 7 -9.47 0.35 -6.11
C ALA A 7 -10.18 -1.00 -6.09
N ASP A 8 -9.51 -2.01 -5.55
CA ASP A 8 -10.08 -3.34 -5.32
C ASP A 8 -11.36 -3.25 -4.46
N PRO A 9 -12.42 -4.03 -4.74
CA PRO A 9 -13.66 -3.98 -3.96
C PRO A 9 -13.47 -4.18 -2.45
N ALA A 10 -12.61 -5.09 -2.02
CA ALA A 10 -12.34 -5.32 -0.60
C ALA A 10 -11.57 -4.15 0.02
N PHE A 11 -10.68 -3.54 -0.74
CA PHE A 11 -9.98 -2.33 -0.32
C PHE A 11 -10.95 -1.14 -0.21
N ALA A 12 -11.86 -1.00 -1.17
CA ALA A 12 -12.91 0.02 -1.18
C ALA A 12 -13.90 -0.15 -0.01
N TYR A 13 -14.20 -1.40 0.36
CA TYR A 13 -14.95 -1.68 1.58
C TYR A 13 -14.20 -1.20 2.83
N ALA A 14 -12.95 -1.62 3.00
CA ALA A 14 -12.14 -1.26 4.16
C ALA A 14 -11.94 0.26 4.30
N ILE A 15 -11.65 0.97 3.20
CA ILE A 15 -11.48 2.43 3.24
C ILE A 15 -12.78 3.18 3.58
N SER A 16 -13.95 2.60 3.29
CA SER A 16 -15.24 3.20 3.67
C SER A 16 -15.55 3.09 5.17
N LYS A 17 -14.85 2.19 5.87
CA LYS A 17 -15.01 1.92 7.30
C LYS A 17 -13.89 2.52 8.16
N ALA A 18 -12.69 2.62 7.60
CA ALA A 18 -11.53 3.13 8.30
C ALA A 18 -11.54 4.66 8.35
N ASP A 19 -11.20 5.23 9.51
CA ASP A 19 -10.98 6.67 9.68
C ASP A 19 -9.58 7.12 9.20
N PHE A 20 -8.85 6.25 8.49
CA PHE A 20 -7.53 6.50 7.97
C PHE A 20 -7.32 5.87 6.59
N CYS A 21 -6.41 6.45 5.81
CA CYS A 21 -5.97 5.88 4.53
C CYS A 21 -4.60 5.22 4.70
N PRO A 22 -4.47 3.90 4.49
CA PRO A 22 -3.23 3.17 4.75
C PRO A 22 -2.26 3.42 3.60
N ILE A 23 -1.53 4.53 3.62
CA ILE A 23 -0.46 4.80 2.66
C ILE A 23 0.89 4.63 3.38
N PRO A 24 1.81 3.80 2.85
CA PRO A 24 3.16 3.69 3.39
C PRO A 24 3.89 5.05 3.40
N ARG A 25 4.37 5.49 4.56
CA ARG A 25 5.14 6.74 4.73
C ARG A 25 6.59 6.51 5.21
N GLY A 26 7.05 5.27 5.13
CA GLY A 26 8.35 4.82 5.63
C GLY A 26 8.27 4.20 7.03
N ARG A 27 9.27 3.41 7.39
CA ARG A 27 9.24 2.59 8.62
C ARG A 27 9.41 3.35 9.93
N SER A 28 9.81 4.62 9.87
CA SER A 28 9.92 5.49 11.04
C SER A 28 8.65 6.30 11.29
N PHE A 29 7.65 6.23 10.42
CA PHE A 29 6.45 7.06 10.53
C PHE A 29 5.49 6.58 11.63
N VAL A 30 5.39 5.27 11.84
CA VAL A 30 4.59 4.64 12.90
C VAL A 30 5.50 3.79 13.78
N SER A 31 5.21 3.75 15.07
CA SER A 31 5.80 2.74 15.95
C SER A 31 5.34 1.34 15.54
N LYS A 32 6.01 0.31 16.07
CA LYS A 32 5.65 -1.07 15.76
C LYS A 32 4.26 -1.41 16.32
N GLU A 33 3.96 -0.89 17.50
CA GLU A 33 2.71 -1.08 18.23
C GLU A 33 1.55 -0.44 17.44
N GLU A 34 1.67 0.86 17.11
CA GLU A 34 0.68 1.57 16.28
C GLU A 34 0.50 0.90 14.91
N GLY A 35 1.61 0.50 14.29
CA GLY A 35 1.60 -0.20 13.01
C GLY A 35 0.84 -1.52 13.06
N THR A 36 0.96 -2.25 14.18
CA THR A 36 0.24 -3.51 14.41
C THR A 36 -1.25 -3.23 14.56
N GLU A 37 -1.63 -2.28 15.41
CA GLU A 37 -3.03 -1.87 15.63
C GLU A 37 -3.70 -1.42 14.32
N LEU A 38 -3.03 -0.58 13.53
CA LEU A 38 -3.53 -0.13 12.23
C LEU A 38 -3.74 -1.31 11.27
N SER A 39 -2.77 -2.24 11.21
CA SER A 39 -2.89 -3.40 10.35
C SER A 39 -3.98 -4.36 10.80
N ASP A 40 -4.18 -4.55 12.11
CA ASP A 40 -5.21 -5.42 12.67
C ASP A 40 -6.61 -4.84 12.39
N VAL A 41 -6.80 -3.54 12.62
CA VAL A 41 -8.06 -2.84 12.31
C VAL A 41 -8.35 -2.92 10.81
N TRP A 42 -7.39 -2.56 9.96
CA TRP A 42 -7.58 -2.59 8.51
C TRP A 42 -7.88 -4.00 8.00
N ASN A 43 -7.07 -4.98 8.39
CA ASN A 43 -7.22 -6.36 7.95
C ASN A 43 -8.51 -6.99 8.49
N GLY A 44 -8.98 -6.54 9.66
CA GLY A 44 -10.28 -6.89 10.21
C GLY A 44 -11.44 -6.48 9.31
N PHE A 45 -11.42 -5.27 8.74
CA PHE A 45 -12.43 -4.85 7.75
C PHE A 45 -12.35 -5.65 6.45
N VAL A 46 -11.15 -6.05 6.02
CA VAL A 46 -11.00 -6.95 4.86
C VAL A 46 -11.57 -8.34 5.16
N ASP A 47 -11.34 -8.88 6.36
CA ASP A 47 -11.92 -10.15 6.80
C ASP A 47 -13.46 -10.06 6.91
N GLU A 48 -14.01 -8.92 7.36
CA GLU A 48 -15.44 -8.65 7.37
C GLU A 48 -16.04 -8.65 5.95
N TYR A 49 -15.38 -8.01 4.98
CA TYR A 49 -15.78 -8.05 3.57
C TYR A 49 -15.81 -9.48 3.03
N ILE A 50 -14.76 -10.27 3.29
CA ILE A 50 -14.68 -11.68 2.88
C ILE A 50 -15.82 -12.49 3.50
N ALA A 51 -16.17 -12.24 4.77
CA ALA A 51 -17.23 -12.95 5.47
C ALA A 51 -18.63 -12.71 4.89
N GLN A 52 -18.85 -11.61 4.16
CA GLN A 52 -20.13 -11.34 3.49
C GLN A 52 -20.38 -12.29 2.31
N GLY A 53 -19.33 -12.86 1.71
CA GLY A 53 -19.44 -13.80 0.61
C GLY A 53 -19.99 -13.20 -0.70
N SER A 54 -19.94 -11.88 -0.86
CA SER A 54 -20.39 -11.17 -2.07
C SER A 54 -19.34 -11.15 -3.18
N ASP A 55 -18.09 -11.45 -2.85
CA ASP A 55 -16.97 -11.60 -3.80
C ASP A 55 -16.74 -13.08 -4.08
N GLU A 56 -16.82 -13.47 -5.35
CA GLU A 56 -16.62 -14.86 -5.80
C GLU A 56 -15.16 -15.29 -5.80
N ARG A 57 -14.21 -14.35 -5.69
CA ARG A 57 -12.79 -14.67 -5.66
C ARG A 57 -12.47 -15.54 -4.44
N PRO A 58 -11.51 -16.48 -4.55
CA PRO A 58 -11.00 -17.19 -3.39
C PRO A 58 -10.51 -16.22 -2.31
N ARG A 59 -10.79 -16.51 -1.03
CA ARG A 59 -10.33 -15.72 0.14
C ARG A 59 -8.89 -15.22 -0.01
N VAL A 60 -7.99 -16.11 -0.39
CA VAL A 60 -6.56 -15.80 -0.51
C VAL A 60 -6.25 -14.74 -1.58
N GLU A 61 -7.03 -14.65 -2.65
CA GLU A 61 -6.85 -13.62 -3.67
C GLU A 61 -7.30 -12.25 -3.17
N ILE A 62 -8.39 -12.20 -2.41
CA ILE A 62 -8.90 -10.99 -1.77
C ILE A 62 -7.89 -10.49 -0.73
N GLU A 63 -7.37 -11.39 0.11
CA GLU A 63 -6.35 -11.06 1.10
C GLU A 63 -5.08 -10.47 0.46
N ARG A 64 -4.61 -11.05 -0.63
CA ARG A 64 -3.45 -10.53 -1.39
C ARG A 64 -3.72 -9.16 -2.02
N ALA A 65 -4.96 -8.88 -2.40
CA ALA A 65 -5.32 -7.63 -3.04
C ALA A 65 -5.53 -6.47 -2.05
N ALA A 66 -5.93 -6.76 -0.80
CA ALA A 66 -6.42 -5.74 0.13
C ALA A 66 -5.76 -5.71 1.51
N LYS A 67 -5.11 -6.79 1.99
CA LYS A 67 -4.49 -6.79 3.32
C LYS A 67 -3.14 -6.06 3.35
N ILE A 68 -2.89 -5.39 4.46
CA ILE A 68 -1.68 -4.60 4.70
C ILE A 68 -0.81 -5.21 5.80
N ASN A 69 0.48 -4.90 5.77
CA ASN A 69 1.42 -5.18 6.85
C ASN A 69 1.47 -4.03 7.88
N THR A 70 2.27 -4.21 8.94
CA THR A 70 2.39 -3.25 10.05
C THR A 70 3.02 -1.91 9.68
N HIS A 71 3.44 -1.71 8.44
CA HIS A 71 3.97 -0.44 7.91
C HIS A 71 3.10 0.08 6.77
N CYS A 72 1.82 -0.31 6.76
CA CYS A 72 0.80 0.05 5.77
C CYS A 72 1.10 -0.38 4.33
N GLY A 73 2.11 -1.23 4.09
CA GLY A 73 2.37 -1.80 2.76
C GLY A 73 1.58 -3.08 2.51
N ALA A 74 1.73 -3.68 1.34
CA ALA A 74 1.14 -4.98 1.02
C ALA A 74 1.55 -6.04 2.04
N LEU A 75 0.59 -6.83 2.52
CA LEU A 75 0.86 -7.97 3.41
C LEU A 75 1.63 -9.07 2.66
N PHE A 76 1.20 -9.37 1.44
CA PHE A 76 1.84 -10.34 0.55
C PHE A 76 2.62 -9.59 -0.52
N ARG A 77 3.95 -9.69 -0.49
CA ARG A 77 4.80 -8.91 -1.40
C ARG A 77 5.23 -9.71 -2.61
N VAL A 78 5.47 -8.98 -3.69
CA VAL A 78 6.00 -9.49 -4.96
C VAL A 78 7.49 -9.23 -5.02
N CYS A 79 8.25 -10.22 -5.47
CA CYS A 79 9.68 -10.10 -5.69
C CYS A 79 9.98 -8.92 -6.62
N GLU A 80 10.91 -8.07 -6.20
CA GLU A 80 11.34 -6.89 -6.96
C GLU A 80 12.47 -7.20 -7.95
N GLY A 81 12.76 -8.49 -8.17
CA GLY A 81 13.68 -8.89 -9.23
C GLY A 81 13.06 -8.57 -10.59
N PRO A 82 13.83 -8.01 -11.53
CA PRO A 82 13.31 -7.68 -12.86
C PRO A 82 12.70 -8.92 -13.52
N SER A 83 11.48 -8.78 -14.03
CA SER A 83 10.70 -9.85 -14.69
C SER A 83 10.44 -11.10 -13.84
N CYS A 84 10.54 -11.03 -12.50
CA CYS A 84 10.33 -12.19 -11.63
C CYS A 84 8.86 -12.42 -11.29
N GLY A 85 8.20 -11.45 -10.66
CA GLY A 85 6.76 -11.53 -10.35
C GLY A 85 6.35 -12.59 -9.30
N LYS A 86 7.30 -13.32 -8.70
CA LYS A 86 7.00 -14.30 -7.63
C LYS A 86 6.39 -13.62 -6.42
N LEU A 87 5.27 -14.14 -5.95
CA LEU A 87 4.46 -13.61 -4.85
C LEU A 87 4.59 -14.46 -3.58
N GLU A 88 4.73 -13.79 -2.43
CA GLU A 88 4.70 -14.43 -1.10
C GLU A 88 3.39 -15.20 -0.88
N GLY A 89 3.49 -16.40 -0.31
CA GLY A 89 2.38 -17.30 -0.06
C GLY A 89 1.74 -17.91 -1.32
N ARG A 90 2.23 -17.60 -2.54
CA ARG A 90 1.80 -18.26 -3.80
C ARG A 90 2.93 -19.05 -4.43
N ASP A 91 4.02 -18.36 -4.76
CA ASP A 91 5.14 -18.94 -5.52
C ASP A 91 6.35 -19.21 -4.63
N VAL A 92 6.42 -18.52 -3.48
CA VAL A 92 7.43 -18.68 -2.44
C VAL A 92 6.76 -18.50 -1.08
N GLU A 93 7.22 -19.24 -0.06
CA GLU A 93 6.70 -19.08 1.30
C GLU A 93 6.95 -17.66 1.84
N ARG A 94 8.18 -17.16 1.69
CA ARG A 94 8.57 -15.81 2.11
C ARG A 94 9.71 -15.26 1.27
N LEU A 95 9.70 -13.95 0.99
CA LEU A 95 10.80 -13.27 0.32
C LEU A 95 11.87 -12.83 1.33
N SER A 96 13.10 -12.78 0.86
CA SER A 96 14.24 -12.24 1.60
C SER A 96 14.27 -10.72 1.51
N LEU A 97 14.42 -10.07 2.67
CA LEU A 97 14.62 -8.62 2.75
C LEU A 97 16.06 -8.27 2.37
N CYS A 98 16.23 -7.14 1.67
CA CYS A 98 17.55 -6.52 1.53
C CYS A 98 18.13 -6.25 2.93
N SER A 99 19.34 -6.73 3.20
CA SER A 99 19.95 -6.63 4.53
C SER A 99 20.25 -5.19 4.96
N LYS A 100 20.41 -4.26 4.00
CA LYS A 100 20.70 -2.84 4.25
C LYS A 100 19.44 -2.03 4.52
N CYS A 101 18.53 -1.90 3.54
CA CYS A 101 17.35 -1.05 3.71
C CYS A 101 16.19 -1.74 4.44
N LYS A 102 16.21 -3.08 4.55
CA LYS A 102 15.15 -3.90 5.15
C LYS A 102 13.77 -3.81 4.49
N ILE A 103 13.63 -3.10 3.37
CA ILE A 103 12.34 -2.85 2.69
C ILE A 103 12.22 -3.67 1.41
N ALA A 104 13.21 -3.58 0.51
CA ALA A 104 13.18 -4.30 -0.77
C ALA A 104 13.19 -5.82 -0.55
N VAL A 105 12.43 -6.55 -1.38
CA VAL A 105 12.20 -7.99 -1.23
C VAL A 105 12.57 -8.81 -2.47
N TYR A 106 13.21 -9.96 -2.26
CA TYR A 106 13.70 -10.82 -3.32
C TYR A 106 13.50 -12.31 -3.00
N CYS A 107 13.16 -13.11 -4.00
CA CYS A 107 13.04 -14.56 -3.84
C CYS A 107 14.42 -15.26 -3.82
N SER A 108 15.47 -14.58 -4.29
CA SER A 108 16.82 -15.12 -4.38
C SER A 108 17.86 -14.00 -4.41
N ARG A 109 19.13 -14.33 -4.11
CA ARG A 109 20.26 -13.44 -4.29
C ARG A 109 20.43 -13.02 -5.75
N THR A 110 20.07 -13.88 -6.70
CA THR A 110 20.09 -13.58 -8.13
C THR A 110 19.14 -12.44 -8.48
N CYS A 111 17.90 -12.47 -7.99
CA CYS A 111 16.94 -11.39 -8.19
C CYS A 111 17.41 -10.08 -7.53
N GLN A 112 18.01 -10.14 -6.34
CA GLN A 112 18.58 -8.98 -5.68
C GLN A 112 19.76 -8.37 -6.46
N ALA A 113 20.65 -9.21 -6.99
CA ALA A 113 21.78 -8.75 -7.79
C ALA A 113 21.30 -8.11 -9.10
N ALA A 114 20.30 -8.71 -9.75
CA ALA A 114 19.74 -8.20 -10.99
C ALA A 114 19.03 -6.84 -10.82
N SER A 115 18.38 -6.60 -9.69
CA SER A 115 17.76 -5.30 -9.39
C SER A 115 18.75 -4.24 -8.88
N TRP A 116 19.99 -4.61 -8.57
CA TRP A 116 20.93 -3.75 -7.82
C TRP A 116 21.19 -2.41 -8.50
N LYS A 117 21.25 -2.37 -9.83
CA LYS A 117 21.48 -1.13 -10.59
C LYS A 117 20.46 -0.04 -10.23
N GLU A 118 19.18 -0.40 -10.18
CA GLU A 118 18.08 0.52 -9.84
C GLU A 118 17.92 0.66 -8.32
N HIS A 119 18.12 -0.44 -7.58
CA HIS A 119 17.93 -0.47 -6.14
C HIS A 119 18.99 0.32 -5.37
N LYS A 120 20.24 0.39 -5.83
CA LYS A 120 21.41 0.92 -5.09
C LYS A 120 21.19 2.32 -4.54
N GLU A 121 20.64 3.22 -5.37
CA GLU A 121 20.39 4.62 -5.00
C GLU A 121 19.34 4.70 -3.89
N GLN A 122 18.20 4.06 -4.10
CA GLN A 122 17.08 4.02 -3.16
C GLN A 122 17.42 3.26 -1.87
N CYS A 123 18.35 2.30 -1.93
CA CYS A 123 18.78 1.53 -0.78
C CYS A 123 19.54 2.37 0.24
N SER A 124 20.16 3.49 -0.19
CA SER A 124 21.02 4.32 0.64
C SER A 124 20.35 5.63 1.07
N SER A 125 19.38 6.12 0.29
CA SER A 125 18.67 7.38 0.56
C SER A 125 17.65 7.28 1.70
N GLY A 126 17.24 6.07 2.11
CA GLY A 126 16.14 5.88 3.06
C GLY A 126 14.77 6.32 2.51
N SER A 127 14.69 6.71 1.23
CA SER A 127 13.47 7.22 0.61
C SER A 127 12.50 6.13 0.17
N ARG A 128 12.85 4.86 0.41
CA ARG A 128 12.02 3.73 0.02
C ARG A 128 10.88 3.56 1.04
N VAL A 129 9.69 3.31 0.52
CA VAL A 129 8.53 2.89 1.31
C VAL A 129 8.22 1.42 1.06
N GLU A 130 7.37 0.82 1.88
CA GLU A 130 6.89 -0.54 1.63
C GLU A 130 6.24 -0.66 0.25
N GLN A 131 6.27 -1.86 -0.33
CA GLN A 131 5.54 -2.14 -1.56
C GLN A 131 4.05 -1.88 -1.36
N MET A 132 3.48 -0.99 -2.16
CA MET A 132 2.07 -0.62 -2.09
C MET A 132 1.21 -1.69 -2.76
N LEU A 133 -0.01 -1.89 -2.24
CA LEU A 133 -1.10 -2.54 -2.97
C LEU A 133 -1.46 -1.71 -4.21
N PRO A 134 -1.98 -2.33 -5.29
CA PRO A 134 -2.44 -1.58 -6.47
C PRO A 134 -3.44 -0.46 -6.14
N SER A 135 -4.38 -0.71 -5.22
CA SER A 135 -5.36 0.29 -4.78
C SER A 135 -4.71 1.49 -4.07
N GLN A 136 -3.67 1.26 -3.26
CA GLN A 136 -2.94 2.33 -2.58
C GLN A 136 -2.23 3.21 -3.62
N ALA A 137 -1.58 2.60 -4.60
CA ALA A 137 -0.87 3.32 -5.65
C ALA A 137 -1.83 4.18 -6.47
N ALA A 138 -2.97 3.62 -6.87
CA ALA A 138 -4.01 4.32 -7.62
C ALA A 138 -4.62 5.50 -6.83
N ILE A 139 -4.86 5.33 -5.53
CA ILE A 139 -5.34 6.42 -4.66
C ILE A 139 -4.31 7.55 -4.56
N GLN A 140 -3.04 7.20 -4.33
CA GLN A 140 -1.98 8.19 -4.23
C GLN A 140 -1.80 8.98 -5.53
N GLU A 141 -1.92 8.32 -6.68
CA GLU A 141 -1.75 8.92 -8.00
C GLU A 141 -2.96 9.78 -8.41
N HIS A 142 -4.18 9.30 -8.19
CA HIS A 142 -5.37 9.91 -8.78
C HIS A 142 -6.26 10.66 -7.79
N VAL A 143 -6.32 10.23 -6.52
CA VAL A 143 -7.25 10.80 -5.54
C VAL A 143 -6.59 11.96 -4.78
N PHE A 144 -5.39 11.77 -4.25
CA PHE A 144 -4.74 12.79 -3.43
C PHE A 144 -4.52 14.12 -4.14
N PRO A 145 -4.07 14.16 -5.42
CA PRO A 145 -3.94 15.44 -6.13
C PRO A 145 -5.29 16.11 -6.38
N ALA A 146 -6.36 15.35 -6.61
CA ALA A 146 -7.70 15.90 -6.80
C ALA A 146 -8.24 16.51 -5.50
N LEU A 147 -8.16 15.77 -4.39
CA LEU A 147 -8.55 16.27 -3.07
C LEU A 147 -7.79 17.53 -2.67
N TRP A 148 -6.48 17.59 -2.97
CA TRP A 148 -5.66 18.77 -2.71
C TRP A 148 -6.14 19.98 -3.52
N LYS A 149 -6.42 19.81 -4.82
CA LYS A 149 -6.96 20.88 -5.67
C LYS A 149 -8.32 21.36 -5.16
N ASP A 150 -9.21 20.44 -4.80
CA ASP A 150 -10.54 20.78 -4.29
C ASP A 150 -10.47 21.52 -2.95
N ALA A 151 -9.61 21.07 -2.03
CA ALA A 151 -9.35 21.75 -0.77
C ALA A 151 -8.80 23.18 -0.99
N LEU A 152 -7.84 23.34 -1.90
CA LEU A 152 -7.33 24.67 -2.26
C LEU A 152 -8.42 25.56 -2.86
N ASN A 153 -9.24 25.04 -3.77
CA ASN A 153 -10.34 25.79 -4.38
C ASN A 153 -11.36 26.27 -3.34
N LEU A 154 -11.70 25.42 -2.36
CA LEU A 154 -12.54 25.79 -1.24
C LEU A 154 -11.91 26.91 -0.41
N THR A 155 -10.60 26.86 -0.14
CA THR A 155 -9.92 27.94 0.59
C THR A 155 -9.83 29.25 -0.20
N HIS A 156 -9.60 29.21 -1.51
CA HIS A 156 -9.60 30.42 -2.35
C HIS A 156 -10.99 31.08 -2.41
N HIS A 157 -12.06 30.29 -2.44
CA HIS A 157 -13.43 30.80 -2.35
C HIS A 157 -13.73 31.47 -1.00
N VAL A 158 -13.11 30.99 0.08
CA VAL A 158 -13.21 31.61 1.41
C VAL A 158 -12.40 32.91 1.49
N LEU A 159 -11.19 32.94 0.92
CA LEU A 159 -10.33 34.13 0.91
C LEU A 159 -10.84 35.25 0.00
N SER A 160 -11.49 34.93 -1.12
CA SER A 160 -12.12 35.93 -2.00
C SER A 160 -13.42 36.52 -1.45
N LYS A 161 -13.92 35.99 -0.32
CA LYS A 161 -15.13 36.47 0.37
C LYS A 161 -14.83 37.14 1.71
N ALA A 162 -13.56 37.33 2.07
CA ALA A 162 -13.19 38.14 3.22
C ALA A 162 -13.58 39.60 2.95
N PRO A 163 -14.36 40.26 3.82
CA PRO A 163 -14.74 41.65 3.62
C PRO A 163 -13.48 42.53 3.62
N GLU A 164 -13.35 43.38 2.59
CA GLU A 164 -12.35 44.44 2.55
C GLU A 164 -12.56 45.36 3.76
N LYS A 165 -11.48 45.70 4.46
CA LYS A 165 -11.48 46.60 5.63
C LYS A 165 -11.71 48.04 5.22
#